data_AF-A0A090XEG2-F1
#
_entry.id   AF-A0A090XEG2-F1
#
_cell.length_a   1.000
_cell.length_b   1.000
_cell.length_c   1.000
_cell.angle_alpha   90.00
_cell.angle_beta   90.00
_cell.angle_gamma   90.00
#
_symmetry.space_group_name_H-M   'P 1'
#
loop_
_entity.id
_entity.type
_entity.pdbx_description
1 polymer ?
#
loop_
_entity_poly.entity_id
_entity_poly.type
_entity_poly.pdbx_seq_one_letter_code
_entity_poly.pdbx_strand_id
1 'polypeptide(L)'
;EVSRVLRDGGRFVSITFSQPHFRGPLYAKPDFRWSLETHEFGENFHYFYYLMTKGQTLRPEAVFTYRPPVVRRRSHPSRSSESEGEDFLLKISTS
;
A
#
# COMPACT_ATOMS: atom_id res chain seq x y z
N GLU A 1 -3.85 -7.41 16.15
CA GLU A 1 -4.19 -8.85 16.19
C GLU A 1 -3.01 -9.81 16.02
N VAL A 2 -2.50 -10.06 14.80
CA VAL A 2 -1.67 -11.24 14.47
C VAL A 2 -0.29 -11.24 15.11
N SER A 3 0.40 -10.10 15.13
CA SER A 3 1.77 -10.00 15.66
C SER A 3 1.88 -10.34 17.16
N ARG A 4 0.77 -10.31 17.92
CA ARG A 4 0.73 -10.64 19.35
C ARG A 4 0.72 -12.14 19.62
N VAL A 5 0.16 -12.92 18.70
CA VAL A 5 -0.02 -14.38 18.86
C VAL A 5 1.13 -15.17 18.24
N LEU A 6 1.95 -14.53 17.40
CA LEU A 6 3.16 -15.14 16.84
C LEU A 6 4.29 -15.17 17.88
N ARG A 7 4.92 -16.33 17.99
CA ARG A 7 6.22 -16.50 18.66
C ARG A 7 7.34 -15.98 17.76
N ASP A 8 8.51 -15.72 18.33
CA ASP A 8 9.69 -15.37 17.55
C ASP A 8 10.01 -16.47 16.53
N GLY A 9 10.34 -16.08 15.30
CA GLY A 9 10.47 -16.96 14.13
C GLY A 9 9.14 -17.32 13.45
N GLY A 10 7.99 -17.06 14.09
CA GLY A 10 6.66 -17.23 13.50
C GLY A 10 6.46 -16.32 12.29
N ARG A 11 5.72 -16.81 11.30
CA ARG A 11 5.50 -16.12 10.02
C ARG A 11 4.04 -15.76 9.82
N PHE A 12 3.81 -14.53 9.38
CA PHE A 12 2.55 -14.10 8.81
C PHE A 12 2.73 -13.92 7.31
N VAL A 13 1.76 -14.43 6.53
CA VAL A 13 1.69 -14.24 5.08
C VAL A 13 0.37 -13.55 4.77
N SER A 14 0.44 -12.43 4.05
CA SER A 14 -0.73 -11.72 3.55
C SER A 14 -0.68 -11.70 2.03
N ILE A 15 -1.73 -12.16 1.37
CA ILE A 15 -1.91 -12.08 -0.09
C ILE A 15 -3.06 -11.13 -0.40
N THR A 16 -2.87 -10.22 -1.35
CA THR A 16 -3.88 -9.21 -1.69
C THR A 16 -3.64 -8.58 -3.07
N PHE A 17 -4.68 -7.99 -3.65
CA PHE A 17 -4.59 -7.11 -4.82
C PHE A 17 -4.21 -5.66 -4.46
N SER A 18 -4.18 -5.31 -3.17
CA SER A 18 -3.85 -3.96 -2.73
C SER A 18 -2.40 -3.60 -3.06
N GLN A 19 -2.19 -2.43 -3.66
CA GLN A 19 -0.85 -1.98 -4.03
C GLN A 19 0.06 -1.78 -2.78
N PRO A 20 1.38 -2.05 -2.91
CA PRO A 20 2.34 -1.96 -1.79
C PRO A 20 2.37 -0.65 -1.05
N HIS A 21 2.16 0.47 -1.73
CA HIS A 21 2.17 1.79 -1.10
C HIS A 21 0.95 2.05 -0.20
N PHE A 22 -0.16 1.35 -0.42
CA PHE A 22 -1.32 1.39 0.49
C PHE A 22 -1.19 0.37 1.60
N ARG A 23 -0.76 -0.85 1.27
CA ARG A 23 -0.79 -1.97 2.20
C ARG A 23 0.46 -2.06 3.09
N GLY A 24 1.64 -1.79 2.55
CA GLY A 24 2.92 -1.86 3.25
C GLY A 24 2.95 -1.06 4.56
N PRO A 25 2.49 0.21 4.60
CA PRO A 25 2.44 1.00 5.83
C PRO A 25 1.63 0.36 6.97
N LEU A 26 0.63 -0.46 6.65
CA LEU A 26 -0.17 -1.17 7.66
C LEU A 26 0.61 -2.30 8.35
N TYR A 27 1.61 -2.87 7.67
CA TYR A 27 2.47 -3.93 8.18
C TYR A 27 3.78 -3.40 8.78
N ALA A 28 4.22 -2.21 8.37
CA ALA A 28 5.48 -1.60 8.79
C ALA A 28 5.46 -0.94 10.18
N LYS A 29 4.59 -1.37 11.10
CA LYS A 29 4.53 -0.78 12.45
C LYS A 29 5.66 -1.33 13.34
N PRO A 30 6.51 -0.47 13.95
CA PRO A 30 7.62 -0.93 14.81
C PRO A 30 7.18 -1.87 15.93
N ASP A 31 6.01 -1.61 16.53
CA ASP A 31 5.43 -2.40 17.63
C ASP A 31 5.19 -3.87 17.27
N PHE A 32 5.08 -4.20 15.98
CA PHE A 32 4.87 -5.57 15.54
C PHE A 32 6.13 -6.43 15.66
N ARG A 33 7.32 -5.81 15.71
CA ARG A 33 8.62 -6.50 15.88
C ARG A 33 8.77 -7.68 14.92
N TRP A 34 8.53 -7.43 13.64
CA TRP A 34 8.74 -8.39 12.57
C TRP A 34 9.51 -7.76 11.41
N SER A 35 10.12 -8.59 10.56
CA SER A 35 10.55 -8.17 9.24
C SER A 35 9.35 -7.94 8.32
N LEU A 36 9.60 -7.31 7.17
CA LEU A 36 8.61 -7.18 6.10
C LEU A 36 9.33 -7.38 4.77
N GLU A 37 8.86 -8.36 4.00
CA GLU A 37 9.25 -8.61 2.62
C GLU A 37 8.01 -8.49 1.74
N THR A 38 8.16 -7.88 0.57
CA THR A 38 7.06 -7.67 -0.38
C THR A 38 7.45 -8.31 -1.71
N HIS A 39 6.53 -9.05 -2.29
CA HIS A 39 6.70 -9.72 -3.56
C HIS A 39 5.44 -9.57 -4.39
N GLU A 40 5.60 -9.72 -5.70
CA GLU A 40 4.53 -9.65 -6.67
C GLU A 40 4.48 -10.95 -7.46
N PHE A 41 3.27 -11.42 -7.79
CA PHE A 41 3.07 -12.61 -8.60
C PHE A 41 1.77 -12.53 -9.41
N GLY A 42 1.69 -13.36 -10.44
CA GLY A 42 0.58 -13.40 -11.40
C GLY A 42 0.93 -12.70 -12.72
N GLU A 43 0.55 -13.31 -13.84
CA GLU A 43 0.91 -12.84 -15.18
C GLU A 43 -0.09 -11.80 -15.72
N ASN A 44 -1.38 -12.07 -15.55
CA ASN A 44 -2.47 -11.21 -16.05
C ASN A 44 -3.18 -10.41 -14.95
N PHE A 45 -2.97 -10.81 -13.70
CA PHE A 45 -3.52 -10.14 -12.52
C PHE A 45 -2.40 -10.03 -11.49
N HIS A 46 -2.00 -8.80 -11.17
CA HIS A 46 -0.94 -8.55 -10.21
C HIS A 46 -1.48 -8.74 -8.80
N TYR A 47 -0.96 -9.76 -8.11
CA TYR A 47 -1.13 -9.96 -6.68
C TYR A 47 0.15 -9.59 -5.96
N PHE A 48 0.00 -9.08 -4.75
CA PHE A 48 1.10 -8.83 -3.85
C PHE A 48 1.01 -9.81 -2.69
N TYR A 49 2.13 -10.43 -2.34
CA TYR A 49 2.25 -11.12 -1.07
C TYR A 49 3.30 -10.47 -0.18
N TYR A 50 2.99 -10.45 1.12
CA TYR A 50 3.84 -9.92 2.17
C TYR A 50 4.22 -11.05 3.09
N LEU A 51 5.51 -11.18 3.37
CA LEU A 51 6.03 -12.12 4.35
C LEU A 51 6.58 -11.31 5.54
N MET A 52 6.07 -11.60 6.73
CA MET A 52 6.53 -10.97 7.96
C MET A 52 7.00 -12.05 8.94
N THR A 53 8.27 -11.97 9.36
CA THR A 53 8.85 -12.92 10.31
C THR A 53 9.04 -12.25 11.66
N LYS A 54 8.36 -12.75 12.70
CA LYS A 54 8.42 -12.24 14.06
C LYS A 54 9.83 -12.36 14.65
N GLY A 55 10.25 -11.36 15.40
CA GLY A 55 11.57 -11.31 16.05
C GLY A 55 12.68 -10.76 15.15
N GLN A 56 12.40 -10.51 13.86
CA GLN A 56 13.34 -9.86 12.95
C GLN A 56 13.11 -8.36 12.85
N THR A 57 14.17 -7.64 12.45
CA THR A 57 14.14 -6.18 12.31
C THR A 57 13.49 -5.78 10.99
N LEU A 58 12.57 -4.81 11.07
CA LEU A 58 12.02 -4.14 9.90
C LEU A 58 13.11 -3.30 9.23
N ARG A 59 13.37 -3.56 7.95
CA ARG A 59 14.32 -2.77 7.15
C ARG A 59 13.66 -1.45 6.72
N PRO A 60 14.35 -0.29 6.81
CA PRO A 60 13.80 0.99 6.35
C PRO A 60 13.33 0.95 4.89
N GLU A 61 14.03 0.19 4.05
CA GLU A 61 13.78 0.08 2.61
C GLU A 61 12.54 -0.75 2.29
N ALA A 62 12.08 -1.59 3.22
CA ALA A 62 10.87 -2.41 3.05
C ALA A 62 9.58 -1.57 3.14
N VAL A 63 9.68 -0.33 3.62
CA VAL A 63 8.54 0.57 3.77
C VAL A 63 8.38 1.37 2.48
N PHE A 64 7.47 0.93 1.62
CA PHE A 64 7.08 1.72 0.45
C PHE A 64 6.38 3.00 0.92
N THR A 65 7.09 4.12 0.80
CA THR A 65 6.52 5.44 1.05
C THR A 65 5.82 5.90 -0.21
N TYR A 66 4.49 6.01 -0.18
CA TYR A 66 3.75 6.68 -1.23
C TYR A 66 4.22 8.15 -1.30
N ARG A 67 4.74 8.56 -2.45
CA ARG A 67 4.87 9.98 -2.79
C ARG A 67 3.75 10.31 -3.77
N PRO A 68 2.81 11.20 -3.42
CA PRO A 68 1.80 11.65 -4.36
C PRO A 68 2.48 12.18 -5.62
N PRO A 69 1.95 11.86 -6.82
CA PRO A 69 2.45 12.48 -8.04
C PRO A 69 2.28 14.00 -7.91
N VAL A 70 3.32 14.74 -8.28
CA VAL A 70 3.26 16.21 -8.29
C VAL A 70 2.25 16.63 -9.34
N VAL A 71 1.06 17.05 -8.90
CA VAL A 71 0.01 17.55 -9.79
C VAL A 71 0.50 18.86 -10.39
N ARG A 72 1.06 18.79 -11.60
CA ARG A 72 1.29 19.98 -12.42
C ARG A 72 -0.07 20.51 -12.83
N ARG A 73 -0.53 21.62 -12.23
CA ARG A 73 -1.71 22.35 -12.75
C ARG A 73 -1.42 22.69 -14.22
N ARG A 74 -2.08 22.00 -15.14
CA ARG A 74 -2.10 22.41 -16.55
C ARG A 74 -2.80 23.76 -16.61
N SER A 75 -2.15 24.76 -17.19
CA SER A 75 -2.66 26.12 -17.28
C SER A 75 -3.65 26.36 -18.43
N HIS A 76 -4.05 25.35 -19.21
CA HIS A 76 -4.95 25.55 -20.36
C HIS A 76 -6.07 24.50 -20.48
N PRO A 77 -7.28 24.91 -20.91
CA PRO A 77 -8.44 24.05 -21.04
C PRO A 77 -8.32 23.20 -22.31
N SER A 78 -7.91 21.95 -22.16
CA SER A 78 -8.13 20.96 -23.21
C SER A 78 -9.60 20.58 -23.15
N ARG A 79 -10.36 20.99 -24.17
CA ARG A 79 -11.74 20.56 -24.40
C ARG A 79 -11.72 19.07 -24.76
N SER A 80 -11.71 18.22 -23.75
CA SER A 80 -11.98 16.78 -23.87
C SER A 80 -13.46 16.55 -23.57
N SER A 81 -14.16 16.05 -24.58
CA SER A 81 -15.50 15.50 -24.47
C SER A 81 -15.45 14.15 -23.75
N GLU A 82 -15.45 14.17 -22.42
CA GLU A 82 -15.70 12.99 -21.60
C GLU A 82 -16.73 13.36 -20.51
N SER A 83 -17.85 12.64 -20.58
CA SER A 83 -19.04 12.59 -19.74
C SER A 83 -18.96 13.29 -18.37
N GLU A 84 -19.92 14.18 -18.12
CA GLU A 84 -20.34 14.61 -16.79
C GLU A 84 -20.48 13.38 -15.86
N GLY A 85 -19.61 13.25 -14.86
CA GLY A 85 -19.64 12.09 -13.96
C GLY A 85 -18.54 12.05 -12.90
N GLU A 86 -17.45 12.79 -13.09
CA GLU A 86 -16.27 12.71 -12.20
C GLU A 86 -16.27 13.73 -11.04
N ASP A 87 -17.40 14.35 -10.73
CA ASP A 87 -17.52 15.35 -9.65
C ASP A 87 -17.88 14.72 -8.28
N PHE A 88 -17.88 13.39 -8.18
CA PHE A 88 -18.21 12.67 -6.94
C PHE A 88 -17.10 12.80 -5.88
N LEU A 89 -15.82 12.79 -6.29
CA LEU A 89 -14.68 12.81 -5.37
C LEU A 89 -14.44 14.20 -4.74
N LEU A 90 -14.92 15.27 -5.37
CA LEU A 90 -14.80 16.62 -4.85
C LEU A 90 -15.84 16.91 -3.75
N LYS A 91 -17.03 16.30 -3.83
CA LYS A 91 -18.10 16.47 -2.83
C LYS A 91 -17.79 15.84 -1.47
N ILE A 92 -17.05 14.73 -1.45
CA ILE A 92 -16.66 14.05 -0.19
C ILE A 92 -15.53 14.75 0.57
N SER A 93 -14.79 15.67 -0.08
CA SER A 93 -13.69 16.39 0.58
C SER A 93 -14.11 17.71 1.23
N THR A 94 -15.41 18.05 1.20
CA THR A 94 -15.93 19.35 1.71
C THR A 94 -17.07 19.17 2.72
N SER A 95 -17.15 18.04 3.44
CA SER A 95 -17.96 17.91 4.66
C SER A 95 -17.08 17.86 5.90
#